data_AF-A0A3M5L3J5-F1
#
_entry.id   AF-A0A3M5L3J5-F1
#
_cell.length_a   1.000
_cell.length_b   1.000
_cell.length_c   1.000
_cell.angle_alpha   90.00
_cell.angle_beta   90.00
_cell.angle_gamma   90.00
#
_symmetry.space_group_name_H-M   'P 1'
#
loop_
_entity.id
_entity.type
_entity.pdbx_description
1 polymer ?
#
loop_
_entity_poly.entity_id
_entity_poly.type
_entity_poly.pdbx_seq_one_letter_code
_entity_poly.pdbx_strand_id
1 'polypeptide(L)'
;MLRNSELGYYTNFVNLLDYAAVAVPSTFMGNGLPWGVTLFGRAFTDQYLLSLADALQRQTGLPLIGGEAPRLPAPQSTARNDMARLVVCGAHLDGLALNWQLRQRGARLLETTQSSADYRLYALAGGPPFRPGMVRVAEQGVAIDVEVWELPSVELGSFLTGIPAPLGLGKVQLADGRWETGFICEAYGLEGASDISHLGGWRAHLQQQ
;
A
#
# COMPACT_ATOMS: atom_id res chain seq x y z
N MET A 1 17.56 26.06 -33.15
CA MET A 1 18.01 25.99 -31.74
C MET A 1 16.84 26.24 -30.80
N LEU A 2 16.22 27.42 -30.76
CA LEU A 2 15.09 27.73 -29.85
C LEU A 2 13.93 26.72 -29.91
N ARG A 3 13.41 26.41 -31.10
CA ARG A 3 12.31 25.41 -31.26
C ARG A 3 12.65 24.00 -30.78
N ASN A 4 13.92 23.60 -30.85
CA ASN A 4 14.36 22.28 -30.35
C ASN A 4 14.41 22.25 -28.82
N SER A 5 14.82 23.36 -28.19
CA SER A 5 14.80 23.51 -26.74
C SER A 5 13.36 23.58 -26.19
N GLU A 6 12.45 24.25 -26.89
CA GLU A 6 11.03 24.32 -26.52
C GLU A 6 10.36 22.95 -26.50
N LEU A 7 10.66 22.10 -27.50
CA LEU A 7 10.12 20.72 -27.55
C LEU A 7 10.67 19.82 -26.42
N GLY A 8 11.85 20.13 -25.88
CA GLY A 8 12.48 19.36 -24.81
C GLY A 8 12.06 19.76 -23.38
N TYR A 9 11.25 20.82 -23.23
CA TYR A 9 10.94 21.44 -21.92
C TYR A 9 10.38 20.43 -20.91
N TYR A 10 9.54 19.49 -21.36
CA TYR A 10 8.88 18.50 -20.50
C TYR A 10 9.53 17.09 -20.53
N THR A 11 10.62 16.89 -21.27
CA THR A 11 11.19 15.54 -21.49
C THR A 11 12.64 15.41 -21.05
N ASN A 12 13.41 16.51 -21.03
CA ASN A 12 14.87 16.45 -20.82
C ASN A 12 15.30 15.89 -19.46
N PHE A 13 14.47 16.05 -18.41
CA PHE A 13 14.81 15.65 -17.05
C PHE A 13 14.52 14.17 -16.76
N VAL A 14 13.68 13.50 -17.56
CA VAL A 14 13.13 12.16 -17.25
C VAL A 14 14.24 11.14 -17.08
N ASN A 15 15.16 11.05 -18.05
CA ASN A 15 16.29 10.14 -18.00
C ASN A 15 17.33 10.54 -16.94
N LEU A 16 17.53 11.85 -16.73
CA LEU A 16 18.53 12.35 -15.80
C LEU A 16 18.17 12.06 -14.33
N LEU A 17 16.87 12.00 -14.03
CA LEU A 17 16.32 11.78 -12.69
C LEU A 17 15.78 10.35 -12.49
N ASP A 18 16.05 9.43 -13.42
CA ASP A 18 15.63 8.03 -13.36
C ASP A 18 14.10 7.86 -13.18
N TYR A 19 13.33 8.60 -13.97
CA TYR A 19 11.88 8.48 -14.00
C TYR A 19 11.40 7.52 -15.09
N ALA A 20 10.30 6.82 -14.80
CA ALA A 20 9.50 6.13 -15.81
C ALA A 20 8.49 7.12 -16.41
N ALA A 21 8.21 7.01 -17.71
CA ALA A 21 7.24 7.89 -18.37
C ALA A 21 6.50 7.17 -19.51
N VAL A 22 5.23 7.52 -19.71
CA VAL A 22 4.39 7.07 -20.82
C VAL A 22 3.71 8.28 -21.47
N ALA A 23 3.89 8.44 -22.78
CA ALA A 23 3.19 9.45 -23.56
C ALA A 23 1.82 8.90 -23.99
N VAL A 24 0.76 9.67 -23.73
CA VAL A 24 -0.64 9.26 -23.92
C VAL A 24 -1.38 10.32 -24.74
N PRO A 25 -2.05 9.95 -25.84
CA PRO A 25 -2.95 10.86 -26.55
C PRO A 25 -4.10 11.31 -25.63
N SER A 26 -4.46 12.59 -25.69
CA SER A 26 -5.49 13.15 -24.81
C SER A 26 -6.57 13.94 -25.55
N THR A 27 -6.27 14.51 -26.73
CA THR A 27 -7.30 15.14 -27.58
C THR A 27 -6.82 15.38 -29.02
N PHE A 28 -7.72 15.88 -29.86
CA PHE A 28 -7.38 16.58 -31.10
C PHE A 28 -7.59 18.08 -30.89
N MET A 29 -6.63 18.89 -31.34
CA MET A 29 -6.74 20.34 -31.31
C MET A 29 -7.78 20.83 -32.33
N GLY A 30 -8.22 22.08 -32.22
CA GLY A 30 -9.20 22.66 -33.15
C GLY A 30 -8.77 22.70 -34.62
N ASN A 31 -7.47 22.53 -34.90
CA ASN A 31 -6.91 22.40 -36.24
C ASN A 31 -6.82 20.94 -36.74
N GLY A 32 -7.34 19.97 -35.98
CA GLY A 32 -7.35 18.55 -36.33
C GLY A 32 -6.04 17.80 -36.09
N LEU A 33 -5.01 18.43 -35.52
CA LEU A 33 -3.76 17.75 -35.14
C LEU A 33 -3.86 17.09 -33.75
N PRO A 34 -3.23 15.93 -33.54
CA PRO A 34 -3.25 15.24 -32.26
C PRO A 34 -2.47 16.01 -31.19
N TRP A 35 -2.94 15.91 -29.95
CA TRP A 35 -2.25 16.42 -28.77
C TRP A 35 -2.32 15.38 -27.64
N GLY A 36 -1.32 15.40 -26.76
CA GLY A 36 -1.13 14.39 -25.73
C GLY A 36 -0.50 14.94 -24.47
N VAL A 37 -0.51 14.10 -23.44
CA VAL A 37 0.17 14.34 -22.17
C VAL A 37 1.20 13.24 -21.94
N THR A 38 2.22 13.53 -21.14
CA THR A 38 3.14 12.50 -20.65
C THR A 38 2.87 12.28 -19.16
N LEU A 39 2.49 11.07 -18.80
CA LEU A 39 2.46 10.65 -17.40
C LEU A 39 3.86 10.20 -17.03
N PHE A 40 4.41 10.69 -15.92
CA PHE A 40 5.70 10.23 -15.42
C PHE A 40 5.63 9.98 -13.92
N GLY A 41 6.49 9.07 -13.46
CA GLY A 41 6.54 8.61 -12.08
C GLY A 41 7.91 8.05 -11.75
N ARG A 42 8.11 7.64 -10.50
CA ARG A 42 9.37 7.06 -10.01
C ARG A 42 9.82 5.87 -10.87
N ALA A 43 11.12 5.58 -10.84
CA ALA A 43 11.66 4.36 -11.41
C ALA A 43 10.81 3.12 -11.04
N PHE A 44 10.68 2.18 -11.98
CA PHE A 44 9.97 0.91 -11.80
C PHE A 44 8.45 1.02 -11.56
N THR A 45 7.84 2.15 -11.92
CA THR A 45 6.37 2.34 -11.85
C THR A 45 5.67 2.17 -13.19
N ASP A 46 6.31 1.54 -14.18
CA ASP A 46 5.82 1.39 -15.56
C ASP A 46 4.41 0.76 -15.63
N GLN A 47 4.17 -0.32 -14.89
CA GLN A 47 2.85 -0.98 -14.88
C GLN A 47 1.76 -0.07 -14.28
N TYR A 48 2.12 0.69 -13.24
CA TYR A 48 1.22 1.66 -12.64
C TYR A 48 0.91 2.80 -13.63
N LEU A 49 1.92 3.37 -14.28
CA LEU A 49 1.76 4.41 -15.30
C LEU A 49 0.92 3.92 -16.49
N LEU A 50 1.13 2.68 -16.94
CA LEU A 50 0.33 2.06 -18.00
C LEU A 50 -1.13 1.89 -17.60
N SER A 51 -1.43 1.60 -16.33
CA SER A 51 -2.82 1.52 -15.85
C SER A 51 -3.52 2.88 -15.85
N LEU A 52 -2.79 3.95 -15.52
CA LEU A 52 -3.31 5.31 -15.61
C LEU A 52 -3.50 5.74 -17.07
N ALA A 53 -2.58 5.35 -17.96
CA ALA A 53 -2.69 5.57 -19.39
C ALA A 53 -3.90 4.84 -19.99
N ASP A 54 -4.13 3.58 -19.62
CA ASP A 54 -5.30 2.79 -20.01
C ASP A 54 -6.61 3.44 -19.52
N ALA A 55 -6.65 3.90 -18.26
CA ALA A 55 -7.81 4.62 -17.72
C ALA A 55 -8.10 5.90 -18.51
N LEU A 56 -7.07 6.70 -18.84
CA LEU A 56 -7.22 7.90 -19.65
C LEU A 56 -7.66 7.58 -21.08
N GLN A 57 -7.12 6.53 -21.70
CA GLN A 57 -7.50 6.12 -23.05
C GLN A 57 -8.96 5.67 -23.11
N ARG A 58 -9.45 4.91 -22.11
CA ARG A 58 -10.86 4.53 -21.99
C ARG A 58 -11.76 5.74 -21.80
N GLN A 59 -11.34 6.70 -20.99
CA GLN A 59 -12.14 7.89 -20.69
C GLN A 59 -12.25 8.82 -21.89
N THR A 60 -11.16 9.03 -22.64
CA THR A 60 -11.17 9.92 -23.81
C THR A 60 -11.79 9.26 -25.04
N GLY A 61 -11.71 7.93 -25.17
CA GLY A 61 -12.29 7.19 -26.29
C GLY A 61 -11.72 7.58 -27.65
N LEU A 62 -10.51 8.17 -27.68
CA LEU A 62 -9.89 8.62 -28.91
C LEU A 62 -9.64 7.44 -29.86
N PRO A 63 -9.85 7.63 -31.17
CA PRO A 63 -9.52 6.61 -32.16
C PRO A 63 -8.02 6.33 -32.15
N LEU A 64 -7.67 5.07 -32.40
CA LEU A 64 -6.29 4.67 -32.66
C LEU A 64 -5.80 5.29 -33.98
N ILE A 65 -4.48 5.24 -34.18
CA ILE A 65 -3.89 5.57 -35.47
C ILE A 65 -4.58 4.70 -36.55
N GLY A 66 -5.14 5.36 -37.57
CA GLY A 66 -5.94 4.71 -38.61
C GLY A 66 -7.46 4.83 -38.44
N GLY A 67 -7.95 5.45 -37.36
CA GLY A 67 -9.37 5.78 -37.18
C GLY A 67 -10.22 4.71 -36.48
N GLU A 68 -9.63 3.55 -36.20
CA GLU A 68 -10.31 2.46 -35.49
C GLU A 68 -10.56 2.81 -34.02
N ALA A 69 -11.73 2.42 -33.50
CA ALA A 69 -12.02 2.55 -32.07
C ALA A 69 -11.12 1.60 -31.24
N PRO A 70 -10.60 2.04 -30.08
CA PRO A 70 -9.74 1.20 -29.26
C PRO A 70 -10.54 0.05 -28.64
N ARG A 71 -10.11 -1.20 -28.89
CA ARG A 71 -10.67 -2.40 -28.24
C ARG A 71 -9.90 -2.68 -26.95
N LEU A 72 -10.45 -2.25 -25.83
CA LEU A 72 -9.78 -2.29 -24.52
C LEU A 72 -10.48 -3.31 -23.61
N PRO A 73 -9.96 -4.54 -23.46
CA PRO A 73 -10.55 -5.53 -22.55
C PRO A 73 -10.50 -5.02 -21.11
N ALA A 74 -11.47 -5.38 -20.26
CA ALA A 74 -11.48 -4.95 -18.87
C ALA A 74 -10.18 -5.40 -18.15
N PRO A 75 -9.54 -4.53 -17.36
CA PRO A 75 -8.37 -4.91 -16.58
C PRO A 75 -8.69 -6.09 -15.65
N GLN A 76 -7.86 -7.14 -15.70
CA GLN A 76 -8.05 -8.34 -14.87
C GLN A 76 -7.39 -8.22 -13.48
N SER A 77 -6.45 -7.29 -13.33
CA SER A 77 -5.73 -7.06 -12.09
C SER A 77 -5.51 -5.57 -11.86
N THR A 78 -5.42 -5.17 -10.60
CA THR A 78 -5.00 -3.83 -10.21
C THR A 78 -3.49 -3.70 -10.45
N ALA A 79 -3.08 -2.68 -11.19
CA ALA A 79 -1.66 -2.39 -11.35
C ALA A 79 -1.04 -2.01 -10.01
N ARG A 80 0.13 -2.58 -9.74
CA ARG A 80 0.88 -2.31 -8.52
C ARG A 80 1.79 -1.12 -8.74
N ASN A 81 2.01 -0.35 -7.68
CA ASN A 81 3.10 0.61 -7.61
C ASN A 81 4.28 -0.01 -6.84
N ASP A 82 5.31 0.79 -6.62
CA ASP A 82 6.51 0.42 -5.86
C ASP A 82 6.29 0.48 -4.33
N MET A 83 5.04 0.57 -3.86
CA MET A 83 4.67 0.58 -2.44
C MET A 83 3.95 -0.71 -2.03
N ALA A 84 4.26 -1.21 -0.85
CA ALA A 84 3.59 -2.33 -0.22
C ALA A 84 2.66 -1.81 0.90
N ARG A 85 1.45 -2.36 0.98
CA ARG A 85 0.53 -2.12 2.10
C ARG A 85 0.82 -3.08 3.26
N LEU A 86 0.80 -2.54 4.46
CA LEU A 86 1.11 -3.24 5.70
C LEU A 86 0.09 -2.88 6.79
N VAL A 87 -0.58 -3.89 7.34
CA VAL A 87 -1.50 -3.75 8.47
C VAL A 87 -0.74 -3.91 9.78
N VAL A 88 -0.88 -2.93 10.67
CA VAL A 88 -0.29 -2.97 12.03
C VAL A 88 -1.39 -2.85 13.08
N CYS A 89 -1.25 -3.61 14.16
CA CYS A 89 -2.25 -3.70 15.24
C CYS A 89 -1.65 -3.49 16.64
N GLY A 90 -0.40 -3.05 16.73
CA GLY A 90 0.38 -3.08 17.98
C GLY A 90 1.39 -1.95 18.12
N ALA A 91 2.59 -2.26 18.61
CA ALA A 91 3.62 -1.27 18.92
C ALA A 91 4.05 -0.36 17.75
N HIS A 92 3.71 -0.73 16.51
CA HIS A 92 3.94 0.06 15.30
C HIS A 92 2.80 1.04 14.95
N LEU A 93 1.67 1.03 15.67
CA LEU A 93 0.61 2.04 15.50
C LEU A 93 1.16 3.45 15.69
N ASP A 94 0.55 4.45 15.06
CA ASP A 94 1.07 5.82 15.04
C ASP A 94 1.36 6.37 16.45
N GLY A 95 2.54 6.96 16.64
CA GLY A 95 2.99 7.49 17.93
C GLY A 95 3.33 6.43 19.00
N LEU A 96 3.27 5.13 18.70
CA LEU A 96 3.69 4.07 19.63
C LEU A 96 5.19 3.70 19.46
N ALA A 97 5.70 2.93 20.42
CA ALA A 97 7.13 2.73 20.67
C ALA A 97 7.97 2.23 19.48
N LEU A 98 7.37 1.51 18.52
CA LEU A 98 8.06 0.96 17.35
C LEU A 98 7.64 1.62 16.03
N ASN A 99 6.75 2.62 16.05
CA ASN A 99 6.30 3.30 14.83
C ASN A 99 7.45 3.99 14.06
N TRP A 100 8.51 4.40 14.76
CA TRP A 100 9.72 4.95 14.14
C TRP A 100 10.34 4.00 13.10
N GLN A 101 10.18 2.68 13.24
CA GLN A 101 10.70 1.71 12.27
C GLN A 101 10.00 1.82 10.91
N LEU A 102 8.70 2.16 10.90
CA LEU A 102 7.95 2.45 9.68
C LEU A 102 8.35 3.81 9.12
N ARG A 103 8.35 4.85 9.96
CA ARG A 103 8.66 6.23 9.55
C ARG A 103 10.07 6.39 9.00
N GLN A 104 11.07 5.73 9.60
CA GLN A 104 12.45 5.76 9.12
C GLN A 104 12.59 5.20 7.69
N ARG A 105 11.72 4.26 7.30
CA ARG A 105 11.67 3.67 5.97
C ARG A 105 10.77 4.44 4.99
N GLY A 106 10.33 5.64 5.37
CA GLY A 106 9.47 6.48 4.53
C GLY A 106 8.03 5.96 4.41
N ALA A 107 7.57 5.11 5.35
CA ALA A 107 6.19 4.68 5.35
C ALA A 107 5.24 5.83 5.70
N ARG A 108 4.03 5.80 5.13
CA ARG A 108 2.94 6.74 5.46
C ARG A 108 1.66 5.99 5.84
N LEU A 109 0.93 6.56 6.79
CA LEU A 109 -0.38 6.06 7.21
C LEU A 109 -1.39 6.33 6.09
N LEU A 110 -2.09 5.29 5.64
CA LEU A 110 -3.16 5.39 4.65
C LEU A 110 -4.52 5.55 5.31
N GLU A 111 -4.81 4.70 6.30
CA GLU A 111 -6.11 4.64 6.95
C GLU A 111 -6.01 4.01 8.35
N THR A 112 -6.89 4.47 9.25
CA THR A 112 -7.20 3.80 10.51
C THR A 112 -8.55 3.11 10.34
N THR A 113 -8.60 1.81 10.61
CA THR A 113 -9.76 0.96 10.31
C THR A 113 -9.78 -0.24 11.28
N GLN A 114 -10.57 -1.26 10.96
CA GLN A 114 -10.64 -2.51 11.72
C GLN A 114 -10.34 -3.73 10.84
N SER A 115 -9.91 -4.81 11.48
CA SER A 115 -9.93 -6.15 10.88
C SER A 115 -11.37 -6.62 10.64
N SER A 116 -11.56 -7.71 9.90
CA SER A 116 -12.82 -8.46 9.97
C SER A 116 -13.08 -8.95 11.41
N ALA A 117 -14.29 -9.42 11.71
CA ALA A 117 -14.65 -9.91 13.04
C ALA A 117 -14.11 -11.34 13.35
N ASP A 118 -13.08 -11.78 12.64
CA ASP A 118 -12.54 -13.14 12.71
C ASP A 118 -11.21 -13.20 13.48
N TYR A 119 -10.92 -12.22 14.35
CA TYR A 119 -9.63 -12.09 15.01
C TYR A 119 -9.74 -12.06 16.54
N ARG A 120 -8.69 -12.54 17.20
CA ARG A 120 -8.43 -12.29 18.62
C ARG A 120 -7.10 -11.57 18.79
N LEU A 121 -7.04 -10.77 19.85
CA LEU A 121 -5.86 -9.98 20.20
C LEU A 121 -5.38 -10.38 21.58
N TYR A 122 -4.09 -10.67 21.69
CA TYR A 122 -3.45 -11.10 22.92
C TYR A 122 -2.31 -10.15 23.29
N ALA A 123 -2.20 -9.75 24.55
CA ALA A 123 -1.00 -9.13 25.08
C ALA A 123 0.04 -10.21 25.33
N LEU A 124 1.12 -10.24 24.55
CA LEU A 124 2.14 -11.28 24.63
C LEU A 124 2.99 -11.14 25.90
N ALA A 125 3.51 -12.26 26.39
CA ALA A 125 4.47 -12.25 27.48
C ALA A 125 5.79 -11.57 27.08
N GLY A 126 6.37 -10.80 28.01
CA GLY A 126 7.67 -10.13 27.85
C GLY A 126 7.59 -8.63 27.53
N GLY A 127 8.73 -7.95 27.62
CA GLY A 127 8.87 -6.51 27.38
C GLY A 127 10.07 -5.90 28.12
N PRO A 128 10.35 -4.60 27.93
CA PRO A 128 9.82 -3.71 26.89
C PRO A 128 10.57 -3.83 25.54
N PRO A 129 9.93 -3.50 24.38
CA PRO A 129 8.55 -3.04 24.27
C PRO A 129 7.54 -4.20 24.34
N PHE A 130 6.43 -3.95 25.06
CA PHE A 130 5.26 -4.82 25.07
C PHE A 130 4.59 -4.80 23.69
N ARG A 131 4.07 -5.96 23.27
CA ARG A 131 3.55 -6.17 21.92
C ARG A 131 2.31 -7.05 21.95
N PRO A 132 1.29 -6.77 21.12
CA PRO A 132 0.20 -7.70 20.93
C PRO A 132 0.54 -8.77 19.89
N GLY A 133 -0.13 -9.90 19.99
CA GLY A 133 -0.25 -10.91 18.95
C GLY A 133 -1.69 -10.98 18.46
N MET A 134 -1.89 -10.78 17.17
CA MET A 134 -3.20 -10.92 16.52
C MET A 134 -3.27 -12.24 15.79
N VAL A 135 -4.33 -13.00 16.03
CA VAL A 135 -4.51 -14.35 15.47
C VAL A 135 -5.92 -14.48 14.90
N ARG A 136 -6.03 -15.05 13.71
CA ARG A 136 -7.32 -15.34 13.08
C ARG A 136 -7.94 -16.59 13.73
N VAL A 137 -9.22 -16.55 14.05
CA VAL A 137 -9.98 -17.64 14.68
C VAL A 137 -11.21 -17.99 13.86
N ALA A 138 -11.66 -19.24 13.93
CA ALA A 138 -12.88 -19.69 13.24
C ALA A 138 -14.16 -19.28 13.97
N GLU A 139 -14.11 -19.16 15.29
CA GLU A 139 -15.26 -18.83 16.14
C GLU A 139 -14.84 -17.82 17.21
N GLN A 140 -15.80 -17.03 17.68
CA GLN A 140 -15.60 -16.06 18.78
C GLN A 140 -14.46 -15.06 18.51
N GLY A 141 -14.34 -14.63 17.25
CA GLY A 141 -13.52 -13.49 16.87
C GLY A 141 -14.24 -12.17 17.14
N VAL A 142 -13.48 -11.09 17.10
CA VAL A 142 -13.95 -9.71 17.17
C VAL A 142 -13.19 -8.87 16.14
N ALA A 143 -13.73 -7.71 15.82
CA ALA A 143 -13.02 -6.73 15.00
C ALA A 143 -11.94 -6.06 15.86
N ILE A 144 -10.72 -5.94 15.34
CA ILE A 144 -9.58 -5.34 16.02
C ILE A 144 -9.20 -4.05 15.31
N ASP A 145 -8.98 -2.98 16.06
CA ASP A 145 -8.48 -1.71 15.56
C ASP A 145 -7.06 -1.89 14.97
N VAL A 146 -6.91 -1.47 13.73
CA VAL A 146 -5.66 -1.56 12.97
C VAL A 146 -5.39 -0.26 12.20
N GLU A 147 -4.14 -0.09 11.81
CA GLU A 147 -3.73 0.93 10.86
C GLU A 147 -3.16 0.26 9.61
N VAL A 148 -3.55 0.76 8.44
CA VAL A 148 -2.93 0.36 7.17
C VAL A 148 -1.92 1.42 6.80
N TRP A 149 -0.67 1.01 6.71
CA TRP A 149 0.46 1.82 6.26
C TRP A 149 0.85 1.40 4.85
N GLU A 150 1.45 2.31 4.09
CA GLU A 150 2.21 1.95 2.90
C GLU A 150 3.70 2.22 3.11
N LEU A 151 4.51 1.29 2.65
CA LEU A 151 5.96 1.24 2.81
C LEU A 151 6.59 1.06 1.41
N PRO A 152 7.72 1.69 1.09
CA PRO A 152 8.46 1.34 -0.12
C PRO A 152 8.74 -0.16 -0.18
N SER A 153 8.41 -0.82 -1.30
CA SER A 153 8.51 -2.28 -1.40
C SER A 153 9.94 -2.78 -1.19
N VAL A 154 10.93 -1.95 -1.52
CA VAL A 154 12.37 -2.22 -1.32
C VAL A 154 12.75 -2.38 0.16
N GLU A 155 11.99 -1.73 1.06
CA GLU A 155 12.22 -1.74 2.50
C GLU A 155 11.51 -2.90 3.22
N LEU A 156 10.62 -3.63 2.53
CA LEU A 156 9.82 -4.68 3.16
C LEU A 156 10.69 -5.81 3.72
N GLY A 157 11.77 -6.18 3.01
CA GLY A 157 12.71 -7.20 3.47
C GLY A 157 13.44 -6.78 4.75
N SER A 158 13.96 -5.54 4.79
CA SER A 158 14.65 -4.99 5.96
C SER A 158 13.71 -4.81 7.16
N PHE A 159 12.44 -4.55 6.91
CA PHE A 159 11.41 -4.46 7.94
C PHE A 159 11.07 -5.85 8.49
N LEU A 160 10.78 -6.82 7.62
CA LEU A 160 10.41 -8.18 7.99
C LEU A 160 11.48 -8.87 8.83
N THR A 161 12.76 -8.76 8.46
CA THR A 161 13.87 -9.37 9.21
C THR A 161 14.07 -8.74 10.59
N GLY A 162 13.56 -7.53 10.80
CA GLY A 162 13.56 -6.85 12.09
C GLY A 162 12.41 -7.26 13.01
N ILE A 163 11.46 -8.08 12.54
CA ILE A 163 10.34 -8.58 13.35
C ILE A 163 10.82 -9.82 14.12
N PRO A 164 10.98 -9.74 15.45
CA PRO A 164 11.39 -10.90 16.22
C PRO A 164 10.22 -11.85 16.46
N ALA A 165 10.56 -13.12 16.60
CA ALA A 165 9.62 -14.15 17.04
C ALA A 165 8.92 -13.73 18.36
N PRO A 166 7.65 -14.12 18.58
CA PRO A 166 6.80 -15.02 17.78
C PRO A 166 5.98 -14.30 16.70
N LEU A 167 6.34 -13.07 16.34
CA LEU A 167 5.60 -12.27 15.37
C LEU A 167 6.11 -12.52 13.95
N GLY A 168 5.23 -12.34 12.99
CA GLY A 168 5.58 -12.40 11.57
C GLY A 168 4.59 -11.60 10.72
N LEU A 169 4.83 -11.59 9.40
CA LEU A 169 3.89 -11.01 8.43
C LEU A 169 3.13 -12.12 7.70
N GLY A 170 1.81 -12.04 7.75
CA GLY A 170 0.88 -12.92 7.06
C GLY A 170 -0.17 -12.11 6.31
N LYS A 171 -1.33 -12.74 6.06
CA LYS A 171 -2.49 -12.07 5.47
C LYS A 171 -3.53 -11.73 6.54
N VAL A 172 -3.96 -10.48 6.54
CA VAL A 172 -4.98 -9.93 7.43
C VAL A 172 -6.16 -9.45 6.59
N GLN A 173 -7.36 -9.87 6.96
CA GLN A 173 -8.59 -9.41 6.35
C GLN A 173 -9.08 -8.16 7.09
N LEU A 174 -9.33 -7.09 6.35
CA LEU A 174 -9.91 -5.85 6.85
C LEU A 174 -11.45 -5.95 6.89
N ALA A 175 -12.10 -5.03 7.60
CA ALA A 175 -13.55 -4.99 7.75
C ALA A 175 -14.31 -4.86 6.41
N ASP A 176 -13.69 -4.29 5.38
CA ASP A 176 -14.24 -4.18 4.03
C ASP A 176 -14.00 -5.41 3.14
N GLY A 177 -13.40 -6.47 3.70
CA GLY A 177 -13.12 -7.72 3.02
C GLY A 177 -11.79 -7.76 2.26
N ARG A 178 -11.04 -6.65 2.17
CA ARG A 178 -9.69 -6.65 1.57
C ARG A 178 -8.74 -7.53 2.38
N TRP A 179 -7.83 -8.20 1.66
CA TRP A 179 -6.74 -8.97 2.25
C TRP A 179 -5.41 -8.28 2.02
N GLU A 180 -4.81 -7.78 3.09
CA GLU A 180 -3.55 -7.06 3.05
C GLU A 180 -2.46 -7.84 3.82
N THR A 181 -1.19 -7.51 3.58
CA THR A 181 -0.09 -8.08 4.38
C THR A 181 -0.10 -7.42 5.76
N GLY A 182 0.05 -8.17 6.85
CA GLY A 182 -0.04 -7.60 8.20
C GLY A 182 0.55 -8.48 9.29
N PHE A 183 0.70 -7.91 10.49
CA PHE A 183 1.22 -8.64 11.65
C PHE A 183 0.31 -9.80 12.04
N ILE A 184 0.91 -10.97 12.19
CA ILE A 184 0.31 -12.18 12.76
C ILE A 184 1.20 -12.68 13.90
N CYS A 185 0.64 -13.53 14.77
CA CYS A 185 1.37 -14.20 15.82
C CYS A 185 1.32 -15.72 15.62
N GLU A 186 2.47 -16.39 15.79
CA GLU A 186 2.52 -17.84 15.86
C GLU A 186 1.80 -18.36 17.12
N ALA A 187 1.25 -19.57 17.04
CA ALA A 187 0.44 -20.15 18.10
C ALA A 187 1.21 -20.30 19.42
N TYR A 188 2.48 -20.72 19.37
CA TYR A 188 3.30 -20.88 20.58
C TYR A 188 3.56 -19.55 21.30
N GLY A 189 3.50 -18.42 20.56
CA GLY A 189 3.66 -17.08 21.13
C GLY A 189 2.53 -16.70 22.09
N LEU A 190 1.41 -17.41 22.05
CA LEU A 190 0.26 -17.16 22.92
C LEU A 190 0.40 -17.82 24.31
N GLU A 191 1.41 -18.66 24.52
CA GLU A 191 1.67 -19.24 25.84
C GLU A 191 1.98 -18.13 26.86
N GLY A 192 1.17 -18.04 27.92
CA GLY A 192 1.28 -16.97 28.93
C GLY A 192 0.80 -15.60 28.47
N ALA A 193 0.23 -15.48 27.27
CA ALA A 193 -0.37 -14.25 26.78
C ALA A 193 -1.77 -14.03 27.39
N SER A 194 -2.17 -12.77 27.56
CA SER A 194 -3.49 -12.40 28.07
C SER A 194 -4.43 -12.04 26.92
N ASP A 195 -5.63 -12.62 26.89
CA ASP A 195 -6.66 -12.26 25.89
C ASP A 195 -7.20 -10.85 26.18
N ILE A 196 -6.95 -9.93 25.26
CA ILE A 196 -7.37 -8.54 25.31
C ILE A 196 -8.37 -8.19 24.21
N SER A 197 -8.97 -9.21 23.57
CA SER A 197 -9.90 -9.04 22.45
C SER A 197 -11.10 -8.16 22.82
N HIS A 198 -11.57 -8.26 24.06
CA HIS A 198 -12.68 -7.44 24.59
C HIS A 198 -12.40 -5.93 24.62
N LEU A 199 -11.14 -5.51 24.48
CA LEU A 199 -10.74 -4.10 24.43
C LEU A 199 -10.79 -3.52 23.02
N GLY A 200 -10.98 -4.35 21.99
CA GLY A 200 -11.05 -3.93 20.59
C GLY A 200 -9.72 -3.49 19.97
N GLY A 201 -8.68 -3.20 20.74
CA GLY A 201 -7.41 -2.77 20.17
C GLY A 201 -6.29 -2.52 21.18
N TRP A 202 -5.06 -2.41 20.67
CA TRP A 202 -3.87 -2.24 21.50
C TRP A 202 -3.82 -0.91 22.24
N ARG A 203 -4.32 0.18 21.64
CA ARG A 203 -4.37 1.49 22.30
C ARG A 203 -5.27 1.48 23.54
N ALA A 204 -6.43 0.84 23.46
CA ALA A 204 -7.35 0.70 24.59
C ALA A 204 -6.71 -0.09 25.74
N HIS A 205 -5.93 -1.13 25.42
CA HIS A 205 -5.16 -1.88 26.41
C HIS A 205 -4.11 -1.02 27.14
N LEU A 206 -3.35 -0.22 26.39
CA LEU A 206 -2.33 0.67 26.98
C LEU A 206 -2.91 1.76 27.88
N GLN A 207 -4.19 2.13 27.72
CA GLN A 207 -4.88 3.09 28.59
C GLN A 207 -5.33 2.51 29.94
N GLN A 208 -5.32 1.18 30.09
CA GLN A 208 -5.72 0.49 31.31
C GLN A 208 -4.54 0.09 32.21
N GLN A 209 -3.31 0.38 31.77
CA GLN A 209 -2.07 0.18 32.53
C GLN A 209 -1.58 1.49 33.13
#